data_AF-A0A127AZY2-F1
#
_entry.id   AF-A0A127AZY2-F1
#
_cell.length_a   1.000
_cell.length_b   1.000
_cell.length_c   1.000
_cell.angle_alpha   90.00
_cell.angle_beta   90.00
_cell.angle_gamma   90.00
#
_symmetry.space_group_name_H-M   'P 1'
#
loop_
_entity.id
_entity.type
_entity.pdbx_description
1 polymer ?
#
loop_
_entity_poly.entity_id
_entity_poly.type
_entity_poly.pdbx_seq_one_letter_code
_entity_poly.pdbx_strand_id
1 'polypeptide(L)'
;MAQSSNLAHLKALLTEEDTWTMAEGESSGTPFFLRFRPHLQDFVNTQQYTKRLIILWNYTSEDDYLFPTPEDADVMADVEEKLIEKLEEEAQTVLAFVYTGQDRREWHWYTTDVAAAQEQLNEALHQFDQLPLELTVEEDADWDQYLSILESMEDAEDEEASEEEK
;
A
#
# COMPACT_ATOMS: atom_id res chain seq x y z
N MET A 1 -25.05 -6.19 16.70
CA MET A 1 -25.61 -6.80 15.46
C MET A 1 -25.26 -6.00 14.21
N ALA A 2 -25.41 -4.66 14.19
CA ALA A 2 -25.03 -3.85 13.02
C ALA A 2 -23.52 -3.88 12.70
N GLN A 3 -22.65 -3.69 13.70
CA GLN A 3 -21.19 -3.68 13.51
C GLN A 3 -20.65 -5.02 12.99
N SER A 4 -21.06 -6.15 13.59
CA SER A 4 -20.65 -7.48 13.15
C SER A 4 -21.09 -7.81 11.71
N SER A 5 -22.24 -7.28 11.28
CA SER A 5 -22.71 -7.42 9.90
C SER A 5 -21.87 -6.59 8.93
N ASN A 6 -21.36 -5.43 9.35
CA ASN A 6 -20.49 -4.60 8.53
C ASN A 6 -19.11 -5.25 8.34
N LEU A 7 -18.50 -5.74 9.42
CA LEU A 7 -17.18 -6.40 9.36
C LEU A 7 -17.22 -7.64 8.47
N ALA A 8 -18.28 -8.46 8.59
CA ALA A 8 -18.46 -9.63 7.72
C ALA A 8 -18.59 -9.24 6.24
N HIS A 9 -19.20 -8.08 5.94
CA HIS A 9 -19.29 -7.56 4.58
C HIS A 9 -17.92 -7.08 4.07
N LEU A 10 -17.18 -6.31 4.86
CA LEU A 10 -15.85 -5.81 4.47
C LEU A 10 -14.86 -6.95 4.23
N LYS A 11 -14.85 -7.98 5.09
CA LYS A 11 -14.04 -9.18 4.90
C LYS A 11 -14.30 -9.89 3.58
N ALA A 12 -15.55 -9.90 3.12
CA ALA A 12 -15.92 -10.55 1.88
C ALA A 12 -15.41 -9.82 0.63
N LEU A 13 -14.86 -8.61 0.78
CA LEU A 13 -14.25 -7.83 -0.30
C LEU A 13 -12.80 -8.25 -0.58
N LEU A 14 -12.11 -8.90 0.36
CA LEU A 14 -10.83 -9.55 0.11
C LEU A 14 -11.09 -10.89 -0.59
N THR A 15 -10.94 -10.91 -1.91
CA THR A 15 -11.25 -12.08 -2.76
C THR A 15 -9.99 -12.71 -3.33
N GLU A 16 -10.13 -13.82 -4.07
CA GLU A 16 -9.02 -14.44 -4.80
C GLU A 16 -8.50 -13.56 -5.96
N GLU A 17 -9.24 -12.51 -6.34
CA GLU A 17 -8.81 -11.51 -7.33
C GLU A 17 -7.86 -10.46 -6.73
N ASP A 18 -7.69 -10.46 -5.39
CA ASP A 18 -6.73 -9.63 -4.70
C ASP A 18 -5.29 -10.09 -4.99
N THR A 19 -4.76 -9.55 -6.08
CA THR A 19 -3.44 -9.84 -6.62
C THR A 19 -2.58 -8.58 -6.57
N TRP A 20 -1.26 -8.76 -6.70
CA TRP A 20 -0.31 -7.66 -6.72
C TRP A 20 0.30 -7.52 -8.11
N THR A 21 0.31 -6.28 -8.60
CA THR A 21 1.05 -5.86 -9.79
C THR A 21 2.26 -5.04 -9.35
N MET A 22 3.35 -5.13 -10.11
CA MET A 22 4.56 -4.33 -9.90
C MET A 22 4.87 -3.55 -11.16
N ALA A 23 5.14 -2.25 -10.99
CA ALA A 23 5.61 -1.34 -12.02
C ALA A 23 6.95 -0.73 -11.60
N GLU A 24 7.79 -0.44 -12.59
CA GLU A 24 9.00 0.35 -12.42
C GLU A 24 8.76 1.74 -13.00
N GLY A 25 9.23 2.76 -12.31
CA GLY A 25 9.18 4.14 -12.79
C GLY A 25 10.46 4.87 -12.49
N GLU A 26 10.57 6.10 -13.01
CA GLU A 26 11.72 6.97 -12.78
C GLU A 26 11.24 8.34 -12.32
N SER A 27 11.87 8.88 -11.28
CA SER A 27 11.67 10.25 -10.82
C SER A 27 13.01 10.98 -10.83
N SER A 28 13.12 12.04 -11.64
CA SER A 28 14.33 12.86 -11.74
C SER A 28 15.61 12.05 -12.02
N GLY A 29 15.54 10.99 -12.84
CA GLY A 29 16.69 10.12 -13.12
C GLY A 29 16.95 9.02 -12.08
N THR A 30 16.13 8.92 -11.03
CA THR A 30 16.24 7.88 -10.00
C THR A 30 15.10 6.88 -10.16
N PRO A 31 15.38 5.57 -10.29
CA PRO A 31 14.34 4.55 -10.43
C PRO A 31 13.58 4.35 -9.11
N PHE A 32 12.37 3.80 -9.23
CA PHE A 32 11.57 3.33 -8.12
C PHE A 32 10.70 2.15 -8.54
N PHE A 33 10.29 1.36 -7.55
CA PHE A 33 9.27 0.33 -7.71
C PHE A 33 7.97 0.76 -7.05
N LEU A 34 6.88 0.52 -7.76
CA LEU A 34 5.52 0.67 -7.25
C LEU A 34 4.83 -0.68 -7.33
N ARG A 35 4.43 -1.23 -6.18
CA ARG A 35 3.62 -2.45 -6.10
C ARG A 35 2.22 -2.07 -5.67
N PHE A 36 1.19 -2.48 -6.40
CA PHE A 36 -0.20 -2.09 -6.11
C PHE A 36 -1.18 -3.24 -6.34
N ARG A 37 -2.34 -3.19 -5.70
CA ARG A 37 -3.44 -4.14 -5.92
C ARG A 37 -4.39 -3.55 -6.98
N PRO A 38 -4.57 -4.14 -8.17
CA PRO A 38 -5.38 -3.52 -9.22
C PRO A 38 -6.90 -3.61 -8.97
N HIS A 39 -7.34 -4.49 -8.05
CA HIS A 39 -8.76 -4.85 -7.90
C HIS A 39 -9.37 -4.40 -6.57
N LEU A 40 -9.12 -3.16 -6.14
CA LEU A 40 -9.70 -2.59 -4.91
C LEU A 40 -11.00 -1.78 -5.12
N GLN A 41 -11.59 -1.81 -6.31
CA GLN A 41 -12.77 -0.99 -6.65
C GLN A 41 -13.95 -1.23 -5.70
N ASP A 42 -14.14 -2.46 -5.20
CA ASP A 42 -15.21 -2.76 -4.26
C ASP A 42 -15.03 -2.04 -2.91
N PHE A 43 -13.79 -1.85 -2.46
CA PHE A 43 -13.48 -1.04 -1.27
C PHE A 43 -13.83 0.42 -1.49
N VAL A 44 -13.42 0.99 -2.64
CA VAL A 44 -13.74 2.35 -3.07
C VAL A 44 -15.27 2.56 -3.08
N ASN A 45 -16.01 1.61 -3.67
CA ASN A 45 -17.46 1.67 -3.80
C ASN A 45 -18.20 1.68 -2.45
N THR A 46 -17.58 1.19 -1.37
CA THR A 46 -18.19 1.26 -0.04
C THR A 46 -18.29 2.69 0.50
N GLN A 47 -17.43 3.61 0.04
CA GLN A 47 -17.26 4.97 0.56
C GLN A 47 -16.96 5.02 2.07
N GLN A 48 -16.53 3.91 2.68
CA GLN A 48 -16.20 3.84 4.12
C GLN A 48 -14.74 4.20 4.40
N TYR A 49 -13.84 3.97 3.44
CA TYR A 49 -12.39 4.12 3.60
C TYR A 49 -11.96 5.53 3.20
N THR A 50 -12.14 6.49 4.10
CA THR A 50 -11.97 7.91 3.78
C THR A 50 -10.61 8.49 4.12
N LYS A 51 -9.76 7.69 4.77
CA LYS A 51 -8.45 8.11 5.28
C LYS A 51 -7.38 7.24 4.68
N ARG A 52 -6.31 7.87 4.22
CA ARG A 52 -5.08 7.20 3.79
C ARG A 52 -4.05 7.27 4.92
N LEU A 53 -3.71 6.12 5.49
CA LEU A 53 -2.63 5.96 6.45
C LEU A 53 -1.36 5.58 5.69
N ILE A 54 -0.33 6.40 5.83
CA ILE A 54 0.97 6.23 5.19
C ILE A 54 1.97 5.84 6.27
N ILE A 55 2.58 4.68 6.11
CA ILE A 55 3.70 4.24 6.94
C ILE A 55 4.96 4.44 6.10
N LEU A 56 5.86 5.30 6.56
CA LEU A 56 7.11 5.65 5.90
C LEU A 56 8.28 5.04 6.67
N TRP A 57 9.18 4.37 5.95
CA TRP A 57 10.46 3.91 6.44
C TRP A 57 11.57 4.56 5.61
N ASN A 58 12.31 5.47 6.24
CA ASN A 58 13.51 6.07 5.65
C ASN A 58 14.71 5.16 5.90
N TYR A 59 15.45 4.82 4.84
CA TYR A 59 16.68 4.04 4.92
C TYR A 59 17.84 4.82 4.28
N THR A 60 19.05 4.27 4.30
CA THR A 60 20.18 4.83 3.58
C THR A 60 20.66 3.79 2.59
N SER A 61 20.47 4.05 1.30
CA SER A 61 20.98 3.17 0.26
C SER A 61 22.50 3.20 0.21
N GLU A 62 23.07 2.08 -0.22
CA GLU A 62 24.50 1.94 -0.50
C GLU A 62 24.82 2.06 -2.00
N ASP A 63 23.79 2.18 -2.85
CA ASP A 63 23.91 2.27 -4.31
C ASP A 63 23.36 3.58 -4.88
N ASP A 64 23.72 3.87 -6.14
CA ASP A 64 23.30 5.09 -6.85
C ASP A 64 21.81 5.04 -7.28
N TYR A 65 21.14 3.90 -7.14
CA TYR A 65 19.73 3.70 -7.50
C TYR A 65 18.78 3.97 -6.31
N LEU A 66 19.33 4.20 -5.12
CA LEU A 66 18.61 4.57 -3.90
C LEU A 66 17.60 3.52 -3.42
N PHE A 67 17.91 2.24 -3.66
CA PHE A 67 17.13 1.09 -3.19
C PHE A 67 17.62 0.60 -1.81
N PRO A 68 16.76 -0.10 -1.03
CA PRO A 68 17.18 -0.67 0.23
C PRO A 68 18.21 -1.78 0.01
N THR A 69 19.08 -2.00 0.99
CA THR A 69 19.94 -3.18 0.98
C THR A 69 19.10 -4.46 1.04
N PRO A 70 19.60 -5.63 0.60
CA PRO A 70 18.88 -6.89 0.74
C PRO A 70 18.49 -7.20 2.19
N GLU A 71 19.35 -6.85 3.16
CA GLU A 71 19.07 -7.05 4.59
C GLU A 71 17.91 -6.15 5.07
N ASP A 72 17.91 -4.87 4.70
CA ASP A 72 16.80 -3.96 5.00
C ASP A 72 15.51 -4.43 4.32
N ALA A 73 15.60 -4.87 3.07
CA ALA A 73 14.45 -5.34 2.30
C ALA A 73 13.78 -6.56 2.93
N ASP A 74 14.57 -7.50 3.47
CA ASP A 74 14.07 -8.68 4.19
C ASP A 74 13.33 -8.27 5.47
N VAL A 75 13.90 -7.37 6.28
CA VAL A 75 13.22 -6.87 7.50
C VAL A 75 11.94 -6.11 7.16
N MET A 76 11.97 -5.28 6.12
CA MET A 76 10.78 -4.56 5.67
C MET A 76 9.69 -5.52 5.16
N ALA A 77 10.06 -6.64 4.55
CA ALA A 77 9.10 -7.67 4.12
C ALA A 77 8.45 -8.37 5.33
N ASP A 78 9.24 -8.73 6.35
CA ASP A 78 8.72 -9.32 7.59
C ASP A 78 7.75 -8.35 8.30
N VAL A 79 8.08 -7.06 8.32
CA VAL A 79 7.21 -6.01 8.90
C VAL A 79 5.92 -5.87 8.10
N GLU A 80 6.01 -5.84 6.78
CA GLU A 80 4.83 -5.80 5.90
C GLU A 80 3.91 -7.00 6.13
N GLU A 81 4.44 -8.22 6.19
CA GLU A 81 3.66 -9.43 6.43
C GLU A 81 2.86 -9.32 7.74
N LYS A 82 3.51 -8.85 8.81
CA LYS A 82 2.85 -8.67 10.12
C LYS A 82 1.82 -7.56 10.14
N LEU A 83 2.05 -6.49 9.41
CA LEU A 83 1.04 -5.45 9.23
C LEU A 83 -0.16 -5.98 8.46
N ILE A 84 0.04 -6.69 7.35
CA ILE A 84 -1.06 -7.29 6.56
C ILE A 84 -1.87 -8.27 7.42
N GLU A 85 -1.20 -9.20 8.11
CA GLU A 85 -1.83 -10.19 8.98
C GLU A 85 -2.76 -9.53 10.01
N LYS A 86 -2.37 -8.38 10.55
CA LYS A 86 -3.08 -7.71 11.65
C LYS A 86 -4.10 -6.66 11.19
N LEU A 87 -3.75 -5.82 10.23
CA LEU A 87 -4.58 -4.69 9.79
C LEU A 87 -5.70 -5.16 8.85
N GLU A 88 -5.44 -6.18 8.03
CA GLU A 88 -6.44 -6.71 7.09
C GLU A 88 -7.33 -7.81 7.72
N GLU A 89 -7.06 -8.20 8.98
CA GLU A 89 -7.82 -9.27 9.67
C GLU A 89 -9.33 -9.05 9.60
N GLU A 90 -9.78 -7.81 9.80
CA GLU A 90 -11.19 -7.39 9.72
C GLU A 90 -11.52 -6.61 8.44
N ALA A 91 -10.56 -6.51 7.52
CA ALA A 91 -10.56 -5.69 6.31
C ALA A 91 -10.85 -4.19 6.53
N GLN A 92 -10.96 -3.71 7.78
CA GLN A 92 -11.22 -2.29 8.08
C GLN A 92 -10.10 -1.35 7.65
N THR A 93 -8.92 -1.90 7.41
CA THR A 93 -7.75 -1.26 6.84
C THR A 93 -7.20 -2.18 5.76
N VAL A 94 -6.91 -1.65 4.57
CA VAL A 94 -6.43 -2.42 3.41
C VAL A 94 -5.21 -1.73 2.82
N LEU A 95 -4.18 -2.50 2.49
CA LEU A 95 -2.98 -1.99 1.85
C LEU A 95 -3.22 -1.83 0.35
N ALA A 96 -3.21 -0.60 -0.15
CA ALA A 96 -3.50 -0.35 -1.56
C ALA A 96 -2.25 -0.44 -2.45
N PHE A 97 -1.16 0.18 -2.01
CA PHE A 97 0.10 0.16 -2.75
C PHE A 97 1.31 0.40 -1.84
N VAL A 98 2.48 0.02 -2.36
CA VAL A 98 3.78 0.14 -1.73
C VAL A 98 4.72 0.81 -2.72
N TYR A 99 5.33 1.91 -2.29
CA TYR A 99 6.38 2.60 -3.02
C TYR A 99 7.74 2.24 -2.43
N THR A 100 8.74 1.94 -3.26
CA THR A 100 10.13 1.74 -2.83
C THR A 100 11.08 2.44 -3.78
N GLY A 101 11.94 3.29 -3.26
CA GLY A 101 12.97 4.01 -4.02
C GLY A 101 13.28 5.34 -3.36
N GLN A 102 14.30 6.04 -3.85
CA GLN A 102 14.69 7.35 -3.31
C GLN A 102 14.88 7.35 -1.79
N ASP A 103 15.61 6.35 -1.26
CA ASP A 103 15.94 6.19 0.17
C ASP A 103 14.73 5.98 1.10
N ARG A 104 13.59 5.55 0.56
CA ARG A 104 12.39 5.30 1.35
C ARG A 104 11.51 4.17 0.84
N ARG A 105 10.79 3.55 1.79
CA ARG A 105 9.66 2.68 1.51
C ARG A 105 8.40 3.24 2.16
N GLU A 106 7.32 3.28 1.41
CA GLU A 106 6.02 3.76 1.87
C GLU A 106 4.95 2.70 1.68
N TRP A 107 4.21 2.38 2.73
CA TRP A 107 3.00 1.57 2.65
C TRP A 107 1.78 2.47 2.77
N HIS A 108 0.93 2.45 1.73
CA HIS A 108 -0.26 3.28 1.65
C HIS A 108 -1.51 2.45 1.91
N TRP A 109 -2.07 2.63 3.09
CA TRP A 109 -3.24 1.93 3.57
C TRP A 109 -4.46 2.84 3.49
N TYR A 110 -5.61 2.29 3.18
CA TYR A 110 -6.89 2.98 3.32
C TYR A 110 -7.67 2.38 4.48
N THR A 111 -8.27 3.22 5.33
CA THR A 111 -8.93 2.75 6.56
C THR A 111 -10.28 3.42 6.82
N THR A 112 -11.18 2.65 7.42
CA THR A 112 -12.48 3.10 7.94
C THR A 112 -12.36 3.73 9.34
N ASP A 113 -11.30 3.41 10.09
CA ASP A 113 -11.08 3.86 11.46
C ASP A 113 -9.58 3.96 11.77
N VAL A 114 -9.07 5.20 11.76
CA VAL A 114 -7.65 5.50 12.00
C VAL A 114 -7.21 5.09 13.41
N ALA A 115 -8.08 5.23 14.42
CA ALA A 115 -7.72 4.89 15.79
C ALA A 115 -7.54 3.36 15.93
N ALA A 116 -8.47 2.59 15.37
CA ALA A 116 -8.36 1.13 15.34
C ALA A 116 -7.12 0.68 14.54
N ALA A 117 -6.85 1.29 13.38
CA ALA A 117 -5.67 0.97 12.57
C ALA A 117 -4.36 1.24 13.33
N GLN A 118 -4.26 2.35 14.08
CA GLN A 118 -3.09 2.66 14.90
C GLN A 118 -2.92 1.68 16.07
N GLU A 119 -4.00 1.26 16.73
CA GLU A 119 -3.93 0.24 17.78
C GLU A 119 -3.44 -1.11 17.24
N GLN A 120 -4.00 -1.55 16.10
CA GLN A 120 -3.61 -2.77 15.40
C GLN A 120 -2.15 -2.74 14.94
N LEU A 121 -1.70 -1.60 14.38
CA LEU A 121 -0.32 -1.38 13.97
C LEU A 121 0.64 -1.51 15.15
N ASN A 122 0.35 -0.88 16.28
CA ASN A 122 1.20 -0.98 17.47
C ASN A 122 1.27 -2.42 17.99
N GLU A 123 0.17 -3.17 17.93
CA GLU A 123 0.14 -4.59 18.32
C GLU A 123 0.99 -5.45 17.37
N ALA A 124 0.86 -5.26 16.05
CA ALA A 124 1.63 -5.99 15.04
C ALA A 124 3.13 -5.79 15.18
N LEU A 125 3.53 -4.55 15.49
CA LEU A 125 4.93 -4.14 15.54
C LEU A 125 5.62 -4.39 16.89
N HIS A 126 4.88 -4.74 17.94
CA HIS A 126 5.43 -4.93 19.29
C HIS A 126 6.50 -6.05 19.36
N GLN A 127 6.54 -6.96 18.40
CA GLN A 127 7.52 -8.05 18.34
C GLN A 127 8.88 -7.64 17.75
N PHE A 128 8.94 -6.49 17.07
CA PHE A 128 10.16 -5.99 16.44
C PHE A 128 10.94 -5.09 17.40
N ASP A 129 12.25 -4.99 17.17
CA ASP A 129 13.07 -3.95 17.77
C ASP A 129 12.62 -2.56 17.27
N GLN A 130 13.16 -1.49 17.85
CA GLN A 130 12.78 -0.13 17.51
C GLN A 130 12.99 0.15 16.00
N LEU A 131 11.89 0.27 15.26
CA LEU A 131 11.86 0.55 13.82
C LEU A 131 11.84 2.07 13.55
N PRO A 132 12.50 2.56 12.48
CA PRO A 132 12.52 3.98 12.11
C PRO A 132 11.28 4.37 11.28
N LEU A 133 10.08 4.10 11.81
CA LEU A 133 8.82 4.36 11.12
C LEU A 133 8.26 5.75 11.43
N GLU A 134 7.77 6.42 10.38
CA GLU A 134 6.98 7.64 10.45
C GLU A 134 5.56 7.36 9.97
N LEU A 135 4.56 7.90 10.67
CA LEU A 135 3.15 7.70 10.32
C LEU A 135 2.50 9.03 9.96
N THR A 136 1.86 9.06 8.80
CA THR A 136 1.06 10.20 8.33
C THR A 136 -0.35 9.73 7.99
N VAL A 137 -1.35 10.56 8.26
CA VAL A 137 -2.74 10.29 7.88
C VAL A 137 -3.25 11.46 7.05
N GLU A 138 -3.83 11.13 5.91
CA GLU A 138 -4.40 12.10 4.98
C GLU A 138 -5.87 11.81 4.69
N GLU A 139 -6.61 12.86 4.35
CA GLU A 139 -7.97 12.73 3.82
C GLU A 139 -7.88 12.35 2.36
N ASP A 140 -8.50 11.22 1.98
CA ASP A 140 -8.59 10.79 0.60
C ASP A 140 -9.85 9.93 0.43
N ALA A 141 -11.01 10.59 0.52
CA ALA A 141 -12.32 9.93 0.50
C ALA A 141 -12.66 9.30 -0.85
N ASP A 142 -12.13 9.88 -1.91
CA ASP A 142 -12.39 9.47 -3.29
C ASP A 142 -11.28 8.56 -3.84
N TRP A 143 -10.26 8.23 -3.03
CA TRP A 143 -9.11 7.40 -3.40
C TRP A 143 -8.33 7.98 -4.59
N ASP A 144 -8.22 9.31 -4.66
CA ASP A 144 -7.61 10.05 -5.75
C ASP A 144 -6.19 9.56 -6.04
N GLN A 145 -5.39 9.26 -4.99
CA GLN A 145 -4.05 8.75 -5.22
C GLN A 145 -4.06 7.36 -5.87
N TYR A 146 -4.81 6.43 -5.29
CA TYR A 146 -4.85 5.06 -5.79
C TYR A 146 -5.39 5.01 -7.22
N LEU A 147 -6.45 5.76 -7.52
CA LEU A 147 -7.04 5.82 -8.86
C LEU A 147 -6.07 6.47 -9.87
N SER A 148 -5.30 7.48 -9.47
CA SER A 148 -4.26 8.06 -10.33
C SER A 148 -3.15 7.06 -10.69
N ILE A 149 -2.83 6.12 -9.80
CA ILE A 149 -1.90 5.02 -10.10
C ILE A 149 -2.50 4.12 -11.18
N LEU A 150 -3.78 3.72 -11.05
CA LEU A 150 -4.42 2.86 -12.04
C LEU A 150 -4.48 3.53 -13.42
N GLU A 151 -4.92 4.78 -13.48
CA GLU A 151 -5.00 5.56 -14.73
C GLU A 151 -3.63 5.64 -15.43
N SER A 152 -2.56 5.88 -14.65
CA SER A 152 -1.19 5.95 -15.19
C SER A 152 -0.71 4.63 -15.78
N MET A 153 -1.23 3.49 -15.30
CA MET A 153 -0.86 2.16 -15.81
C MET A 153 -1.64 1.82 -17.07
N GLU A 154 -2.94 2.16 -17.12
CA GLU A 154 -3.77 1.98 -18.32
C GLU A 154 -3.20 2.79 -19.51
N ASP A 155 -2.79 4.04 -19.27
CA ASP A 155 -2.17 4.88 -20.29
C ASP A 155 -0.85 4.29 -20.82
N ALA A 156 -0.04 3.68 -19.96
CA ALA A 156 1.22 3.05 -20.34
C ALA A 156 1.00 1.79 -21.21
N GLU A 157 0.00 0.97 -20.87
CA GLU A 157 -0.36 -0.23 -21.64
C GLU A 157 -0.87 0.12 -23.05
N ASP A 158 -1.66 1.19 -23.17
CA ASP A 158 -2.20 1.65 -24.46
C ASP A 158 -1.10 2.21 -25.39
N GLU A 159 -0.07 2.88 -24.84
CA GLU A 159 1.06 3.38 -25.61
C GLU A 159 1.90 2.23 -26.20
N GLU A 160 2.26 1.22 -25.41
CA GLU A 160 3.05 0.06 -25.86
C GLU A 160 2.33 -0.73 -26.97
N ALA A 161 1.02 -0.95 -26.84
CA ALA A 161 0.22 -1.65 -27.85
C ALA A 161 0.20 -0.90 -29.19
N SER A 162 0.23 0.43 -29.16
CA SER A 162 0.22 1.28 -30.35
C SER A 162 1.57 1.31 -31.11
N GLU A 163 2.67 1.00 -30.41
CA GLU A 163 4.03 0.96 -30.98
C GLU A 163 4.33 -0.40 -31.63
N GLU A 164 3.81 -1.52 -31.11
CA GLU A 164 3.96 -2.85 -31.70
C GLU A 164 3.21 -3.03 -33.04
N GLU A 165 2.18 -2.22 -33.31
CA GLU A 165 1.40 -2.26 -34.55
C GLU A 165 2.00 -1.46 -35.74
N LYS A 166 3.17 -0.82 -35.58
CA LYS A 166 3.85 -0.02 -36.64
C LYS A 166 5.07 -0.70 -37.26
#